data_AF-A0A929ANJ7-F1
#
_entry.id   AF-A0A929ANJ7-F1
#
_cell.length_a   1.000
_cell.length_b   1.000
_cell.length_c   1.000
_cell.angle_alpha   90.00
_cell.angle_beta   90.00
_cell.angle_gamma   90.00
#
_symmetry.space_group_name_H-M   'P 1'
#
loop_
_entity.id
_entity.type
_entity.pdbx_description
1 polymer ?
#
loop_
_entity_poly.entity_id
_entity_poly.type
_entity_poly.pdbx_seq_one_letter_code
_entity_poly.pdbx_strand_id
1 'polypeptide(L)'
;MDAKSEHCHLNSELTLHDDSKESLTVRAVNLALTKQVDKISECRLSFQVNPELYKRIDTETLFNLKPEIRSPLSSEAFQTSPDIQIEVSLDPTLLPQLAKHATDANQVATYLQHLSREQPKHPILSIYSWYTLQVKQEQETGETGYRTLWAYLKPSFITQDGIDNEKLNEAMNNFAKEWVDTNGSEASQSVISEAIEEMTKTFEELTNSISEMTEEVVSETIEEMSQAFAELTDSISDIAEEVTSAESLFETIINFFKEQDWQFQPIQGQQTLRLAFQGKNGKWDCYARVREHQQQFVFYSICPVKVTKAKRRTLGEFIARANYGMIIGNFELSFDDGEIRYKTSIDIQDSLLSLEAFKQLVYTNVLTVDKYLPGIISVVSGEMSPAEAIAQIESALR
;
A
#
# COMPACT_ATOMS: atom_id res chain seq x y z
N MET A 1 -27.87 -20.77 -14.94
CA MET A 1 -27.53 -21.13 -16.34
C MET A 1 -26.16 -20.55 -16.61
N ASP A 2 -25.21 -21.36 -17.04
CA ASP A 2 -23.80 -20.96 -17.06
C ASP A 2 -23.53 -19.92 -18.14
N ALA A 3 -22.92 -18.81 -17.74
CA ALA A 3 -22.43 -17.79 -18.66
C ALA A 3 -21.30 -18.39 -19.52
N LYS A 4 -21.30 -18.09 -20.82
CA LYS A 4 -20.24 -18.52 -21.74
C LYS A 4 -19.43 -17.30 -22.17
N SER A 5 -18.12 -17.38 -22.02
CA SER A 5 -17.19 -16.35 -22.45
C SER A 5 -16.41 -16.80 -23.68
N GLU A 6 -16.36 -15.93 -24.69
CA GLU A 6 -15.61 -16.09 -25.93
C GLU A 6 -14.47 -15.08 -25.94
N HIS A 7 -13.30 -15.47 -26.45
CA HIS A 7 -12.12 -14.61 -26.48
C HIS A 7 -11.59 -14.45 -27.91
N CYS A 8 -11.12 -13.24 -28.24
CA CYS A 8 -10.48 -12.90 -29.49
C CYS A 8 -9.17 -12.17 -29.20
N HIS A 9 -8.06 -12.72 -29.67
CA HIS A 9 -6.78 -12.02 -29.60
C HIS A 9 -6.72 -10.92 -30.66
N LEU A 10 -6.40 -9.72 -30.20
CA LEU A 10 -6.19 -8.54 -31.02
C LEU A 10 -4.70 -8.19 -31.03
N ASN A 11 -4.26 -7.57 -32.11
CA ASN A 11 -2.94 -6.94 -32.16
C ASN A 11 -3.00 -5.79 -33.15
N SER A 12 -3.91 -4.86 -32.87
CA SER A 12 -4.24 -3.74 -33.75
C SER A 12 -4.37 -2.46 -32.95
N GLU A 13 -4.06 -1.34 -33.60
CA GLU A 13 -4.37 -0.02 -33.05
C GLU A 13 -5.88 0.21 -33.07
N LEU A 14 -6.39 0.72 -31.96
CA LEU A 14 -7.77 1.18 -31.82
C LEU A 14 -7.72 2.63 -31.35
N THR A 15 -8.36 3.52 -32.11
CA THR A 15 -8.50 4.93 -31.74
C THR A 15 -9.86 5.15 -31.10
N LEU A 16 -9.85 5.57 -29.85
CA LEU A 16 -10.99 6.04 -29.07
C LEU A 16 -10.99 7.58 -29.03
N HIS A 17 -12.11 8.18 -28.68
CA HIS A 17 -12.25 9.64 -28.65
C HIS A 17 -12.81 10.15 -27.33
N ASP A 18 -12.37 11.34 -26.97
CA ASP A 18 -12.98 12.19 -25.97
C ASP A 18 -13.97 13.16 -26.64
N ASP A 19 -15.06 13.52 -25.97
CA ASP A 19 -16.02 14.53 -26.37
C ASP A 19 -15.37 15.91 -26.55
N SER A 20 -14.23 16.15 -25.89
CA SER A 20 -13.37 17.34 -26.06
C SER A 20 -12.60 17.40 -27.39
N LYS A 21 -12.72 16.37 -28.25
CA LYS A 21 -12.08 16.15 -29.58
C LYS A 21 -10.65 15.60 -29.58
N GLU A 22 -10.10 15.21 -28.43
CA GLU A 22 -8.82 14.51 -28.43
C GLU A 22 -9.02 13.01 -28.67
N SER A 23 -8.18 12.43 -29.53
CA SER A 23 -8.21 11.00 -29.84
C SER A 23 -7.10 10.27 -29.07
N LEU A 24 -7.43 9.13 -28.48
CA LEU A 24 -6.48 8.25 -27.80
C LEU A 24 -6.33 6.97 -28.61
N THR A 25 -5.11 6.69 -29.09
CA THR A 25 -4.83 5.44 -29.80
C THR A 25 -4.14 4.46 -28.87
N VAL A 26 -4.72 3.27 -28.72
CA VAL A 26 -4.22 2.20 -27.85
C VAL A 26 -3.96 0.94 -28.68
N ARG A 27 -3.06 0.07 -28.19
CA ARG A 27 -2.82 -1.23 -28.83
C ARG A 27 -3.75 -2.26 -28.21
N ALA A 28 -4.84 -2.61 -28.90
CA ALA A 28 -5.76 -3.65 -28.46
C ALA A 28 -5.10 -5.04 -28.53
N VAL A 29 -5.19 -5.81 -27.44
CA VAL A 29 -4.53 -7.11 -27.25
C VAL A 29 -5.54 -8.26 -27.13
N ASN A 30 -6.67 -8.03 -26.47
CA ASN A 30 -7.67 -9.07 -26.25
C ASN A 30 -9.06 -8.47 -26.19
N LEU A 31 -10.06 -9.24 -26.64
CA LEU A 31 -11.46 -8.94 -26.46
C LEU A 31 -12.16 -10.17 -25.90
N ALA A 32 -12.92 -9.97 -24.82
CA ALA A 32 -13.73 -11.02 -24.22
C ALA A 32 -15.21 -10.65 -24.31
N LEU A 33 -16.05 -11.58 -24.78
CA LEU A 33 -17.49 -11.40 -24.90
C LEU A 33 -18.18 -12.46 -24.06
N THR A 34 -18.95 -12.05 -23.06
CA THR A 34 -19.73 -12.97 -22.21
C THR A 34 -21.20 -12.92 -22.61
N LYS A 35 -21.83 -14.09 -22.70
CA LYS A 35 -23.25 -14.24 -23.03
C LYS A 35 -24.01 -14.95 -21.92
N GLN A 36 -25.23 -14.49 -21.67
CA GLN A 36 -26.24 -15.16 -20.85
C GLN A 36 -27.52 -15.32 -21.67
N VAL A 37 -28.01 -16.56 -21.78
CA VAL A 37 -29.23 -16.89 -22.55
C VAL A 37 -29.17 -16.31 -23.98
N ASP A 38 -28.03 -16.50 -24.65
CA ASP A 38 -27.70 -16.00 -26.01
C ASP A 38 -27.76 -14.47 -26.21
N LYS A 39 -27.88 -13.69 -25.12
CA LYS A 39 -27.69 -12.24 -25.14
C LYS A 39 -26.30 -11.87 -24.64
N ILE A 40 -25.69 -10.86 -25.26
CA ILE A 40 -24.42 -10.30 -24.79
C ILE A 40 -24.68 -9.64 -23.43
N SER A 41 -24.00 -10.11 -22.39
CA SER A 41 -24.10 -9.57 -21.04
C SER A 41 -22.87 -8.73 -20.65
N GLU A 42 -21.73 -8.92 -21.32
CA GLU A 42 -20.50 -8.20 -21.02
C GLU A 42 -19.57 -8.18 -22.24
N CYS A 43 -18.89 -7.07 -22.47
CA CYS A 43 -17.85 -6.93 -23.49
C CYS A 43 -16.62 -6.27 -22.84
N ARG A 44 -15.49 -6.98 -22.79
CA ARG A 44 -14.23 -6.48 -22.23
C ARG A 44 -13.19 -6.30 -23.31
N LEU A 45 -12.41 -5.24 -23.19
CA LEU A 45 -11.27 -4.96 -24.03
C LEU A 45 -10.02 -4.86 -23.17
N SER A 46 -8.97 -5.60 -23.52
CA SER A 46 -7.64 -5.43 -22.94
C SER A 46 -6.73 -4.77 -23.95
N PHE A 47 -6.01 -3.73 -23.54
CA PHE A 47 -5.07 -2.99 -24.39
C PHE A 47 -3.79 -2.62 -23.64
N GLN A 48 -2.74 -2.31 -24.40
CA GLN A 48 -1.45 -1.89 -23.88
C GLN A 48 -1.20 -0.41 -24.17
N VAL A 49 -0.60 0.27 -23.20
CA VAL A 49 -0.17 1.67 -23.27
C VAL A 49 1.23 1.83 -22.68
N ASN A 50 2.00 2.76 -23.21
CA ASN A 50 3.27 3.12 -22.58
C ASN A 50 3.01 3.94 -21.29
N PRO A 51 4.02 4.07 -20.40
CA PRO A 51 3.86 4.79 -19.14
C PRO A 51 3.50 6.28 -19.26
N GLU A 52 3.89 6.95 -20.35
CA GLU A 52 3.54 8.35 -20.60
C GLU A 52 2.04 8.50 -20.90
N LEU A 53 1.50 7.61 -21.74
CA LEU A 53 0.09 7.57 -22.08
C LEU A 53 -0.75 7.13 -20.88
N TYR A 54 -0.27 6.17 -20.09
CA TYR A 54 -0.90 5.79 -18.84
C TYR A 54 -0.99 6.97 -17.87
N LYS A 55 0.06 7.77 -17.72
CA LYS A 55 0.03 8.96 -16.85
C LYS A 55 -1.06 9.93 -17.25
N ARG A 56 -1.31 10.10 -18.56
CA ARG A 56 -2.44 10.88 -19.06
C ARG A 56 -3.78 10.25 -18.67
N ILE A 57 -3.95 8.96 -18.93
CA ILE A 57 -5.16 8.20 -18.57
C ILE A 57 -5.48 8.36 -17.08
N ASP A 58 -4.45 8.25 -16.23
CA ASP A 58 -4.55 8.39 -14.78
C ASP A 58 -4.90 9.82 -14.34
N THR A 59 -4.21 10.83 -14.88
CA THR A 59 -4.41 12.25 -14.50
C THR A 59 -5.75 12.81 -14.97
N GLU A 60 -6.19 12.41 -16.17
CA GLU A 60 -7.45 12.86 -16.79
C GLU A 60 -8.61 11.90 -16.49
N THR A 61 -8.42 10.89 -15.63
CA THR A 61 -9.42 9.89 -15.24
C THR A 61 -10.15 9.23 -16.42
N LEU A 62 -9.45 9.05 -17.54
CA LEU A 62 -9.96 8.42 -18.76
C LEU A 62 -10.40 6.98 -18.48
N PHE A 63 -11.37 6.47 -19.25
CA PHE A 63 -11.96 5.12 -19.03
C PHE A 63 -12.57 4.96 -17.64
N ASN A 64 -13.16 6.05 -17.11
CA ASN A 64 -13.74 6.12 -15.77
C ASN A 64 -12.76 5.65 -14.67
N LEU A 65 -11.46 5.90 -14.86
CA LEU A 65 -10.39 5.46 -13.98
C LEU A 65 -10.17 6.45 -12.82
N LYS A 66 -11.16 6.53 -11.93
CA LYS A 66 -11.10 7.40 -10.75
C LYS A 66 -10.11 6.83 -9.71
N PRO A 67 -9.22 7.62 -9.09
CA PRO A 67 -8.33 7.18 -8.00
C PRO A 67 -9.07 6.52 -6.83
N GLU A 68 -10.25 7.02 -6.52
CA GLU A 68 -11.09 6.69 -5.38
C GLU A 68 -11.57 5.25 -5.38
N ILE A 69 -11.70 4.65 -6.57
CA ILE A 69 -12.30 3.34 -6.74
C ILE A 69 -11.26 2.21 -6.88
N ARG A 70 -9.99 2.49 -6.57
CA ARG A 70 -8.86 1.57 -6.79
C ARG A 70 -8.48 0.78 -5.53
N SER A 71 -7.92 -0.40 -5.75
CA SER A 71 -7.26 -1.22 -4.73
C SER A 71 -5.93 -1.76 -5.28
N PRO A 72 -4.76 -1.32 -4.77
CA PRO A 72 -4.57 -0.25 -3.78
C PRO A 72 -4.91 1.16 -4.32
N LEU A 73 -5.13 2.14 -3.42
CA LEU A 73 -5.45 3.53 -3.79
C LEU A 73 -4.29 4.26 -4.47
N SER A 74 -3.06 4.00 -4.03
CA SER A 74 -1.86 4.43 -4.73
C SER A 74 -1.54 3.43 -5.84
N SER A 75 -1.35 3.91 -7.06
CA SER A 75 -0.71 3.08 -8.08
C SER A 75 0.72 2.76 -7.62
N GLU A 76 1.05 1.47 -7.57
CA GLU A 76 2.43 1.03 -7.40
C GLU A 76 3.31 1.66 -8.49
N ALA A 77 4.60 1.85 -8.21
CA ALA A 77 5.52 2.55 -9.11
C ALA A 77 5.75 1.74 -10.41
N PHE A 78 4.92 1.96 -11.43
CA PHE A 78 5.13 1.41 -12.76
C PHE A 78 6.48 1.83 -13.32
N GLN A 79 7.21 0.88 -13.91
CA GLN A 79 8.49 1.11 -14.56
C GLN A 79 8.29 1.76 -15.93
N THR A 80 9.36 2.33 -16.48
CA THR A 80 9.36 2.94 -17.82
C THR A 80 9.19 1.91 -18.95
N SER A 81 9.38 0.62 -18.65
CA SER A 81 9.19 -0.52 -19.55
C SER A 81 8.96 -1.78 -18.69
N PRO A 82 8.15 -2.76 -19.12
CA PRO A 82 7.39 -2.85 -20.38
C PRO A 82 6.10 -2.00 -20.39
N ASP A 83 5.29 -2.12 -21.44
CA ASP A 83 3.99 -1.44 -21.52
C ASP A 83 3.03 -1.92 -20.41
N ILE A 84 2.15 -1.01 -19.99
CA ILE A 84 1.11 -1.24 -18.99
C ILE A 84 -0.12 -1.79 -19.71
N GLN A 85 -0.68 -2.88 -19.20
CA GLN A 85 -1.91 -3.48 -19.68
C GLN A 85 -3.10 -2.95 -18.87
N ILE A 86 -4.14 -2.51 -19.57
CA ILE A 86 -5.40 -2.06 -18.99
C ILE A 86 -6.52 -2.96 -19.52
N GLU A 87 -7.35 -3.49 -18.63
CA GLU A 87 -8.61 -4.17 -18.96
C GLU A 87 -9.79 -3.24 -18.64
N VAL A 88 -10.68 -3.05 -19.61
CA VAL A 88 -11.88 -2.22 -19.48
C VAL A 88 -13.14 -3.02 -19.87
N SER A 89 -14.29 -2.64 -19.33
CA SER A 89 -15.62 -3.18 -19.68
C SER A 89 -16.49 -2.12 -20.34
N LEU A 90 -17.20 -2.46 -21.41
CA LEU A 90 -18.10 -1.55 -22.10
C LEU A 90 -19.34 -1.27 -21.25
N ASP A 91 -19.84 -0.04 -21.33
CA ASP A 91 -21.10 0.38 -20.74
C ASP A 91 -22.25 -0.56 -21.17
N PRO A 92 -23.02 -1.11 -20.20
CA PRO A 92 -24.08 -2.08 -20.48
C PRO A 92 -25.17 -1.51 -21.39
N THR A 93 -25.43 -0.20 -21.36
CA THR A 93 -26.43 0.47 -22.21
C THR A 93 -26.08 0.40 -23.70
N LEU A 94 -24.80 0.17 -24.04
CA LEU A 94 -24.32 0.05 -25.42
C LEU A 94 -24.26 -1.40 -25.92
N LEU A 95 -24.42 -2.39 -25.04
CA LEU A 95 -24.42 -3.81 -25.45
C LEU A 95 -25.54 -4.16 -26.44
N PRO A 96 -26.79 -3.65 -26.30
CA PRO A 96 -27.83 -3.87 -27.30
C PRO A 96 -27.48 -3.27 -28.67
N GLN A 97 -26.76 -2.14 -28.71
CA GLN A 97 -26.28 -1.57 -29.96
C GLN A 97 -25.19 -2.44 -30.58
N LEU A 98 -24.26 -2.93 -29.76
CA LEU A 98 -23.20 -3.85 -30.21
C LEU A 98 -23.78 -5.15 -30.79
N ALA A 99 -24.78 -5.72 -30.12
CA ALA A 99 -25.43 -6.97 -30.52
C ALA A 99 -26.14 -6.90 -31.88
N LYS A 100 -26.49 -5.70 -32.36
CA LYS A 100 -27.07 -5.50 -33.71
C LYS A 100 -26.07 -5.73 -34.83
N HIS A 101 -24.77 -5.60 -34.54
CA HIS A 101 -23.70 -5.62 -35.54
C HIS A 101 -22.75 -6.81 -35.40
N ALA A 102 -22.69 -7.43 -34.23
CA ALA A 102 -21.81 -8.56 -33.96
C ALA A 102 -22.44 -9.53 -32.96
N THR A 103 -22.29 -10.83 -33.21
CA THR A 103 -22.81 -11.89 -32.33
C THR A 103 -21.71 -12.69 -31.63
N ASP A 104 -20.44 -12.54 -31.99
CA ASP A 104 -19.30 -13.23 -31.39
C ASP A 104 -18.09 -12.29 -31.21
N ALA A 105 -17.11 -12.71 -30.40
CA ALA A 105 -15.95 -11.89 -30.07
C ALA A 105 -15.13 -11.44 -31.32
N ASN A 106 -15.01 -12.26 -32.36
CA ASN A 106 -14.26 -11.90 -33.58
C ASN A 106 -15.01 -10.86 -34.41
N GLN A 107 -16.34 -10.98 -34.50
CA GLN A 107 -17.19 -10.00 -35.16
C GLN A 107 -17.16 -8.66 -34.42
N VAL A 108 -17.20 -8.68 -33.08
CA VAL A 108 -17.08 -7.47 -32.26
C VAL A 108 -15.74 -6.78 -32.53
N ALA A 109 -14.63 -7.53 -32.50
CA ALA A 109 -13.32 -7.00 -32.82
C ALA A 109 -13.26 -6.34 -34.21
N THR A 110 -13.80 -7.01 -35.22
CA THR A 110 -13.85 -6.49 -36.60
C THR A 110 -14.70 -5.22 -36.67
N TYR A 111 -15.82 -5.19 -35.95
CA TYR A 111 -16.72 -4.05 -35.91
C TYR A 111 -16.07 -2.83 -35.23
N LEU A 112 -15.39 -3.01 -34.11
CA LEU A 112 -14.65 -1.94 -33.43
C LEU A 112 -13.56 -1.35 -34.33
N GLN A 113 -12.80 -2.18 -35.04
CA GLN A 113 -11.80 -1.72 -36.01
C GLN A 113 -12.43 -0.93 -37.16
N HIS A 114 -13.57 -1.38 -37.69
CA HIS A 114 -14.31 -0.67 -38.71
C HIS A 114 -14.80 0.70 -38.22
N LEU A 115 -15.42 0.74 -37.03
CA LEU A 115 -15.85 1.99 -36.42
C LEU A 115 -14.68 2.96 -36.22
N SER A 116 -13.52 2.47 -35.78
CA SER A 116 -12.36 3.33 -35.51
C SER A 116 -11.85 4.04 -36.77
N ARG A 117 -12.03 3.41 -37.95
CA ARG A 117 -11.64 3.98 -39.25
C ARG A 117 -12.73 4.86 -39.86
N GLU A 118 -13.97 4.39 -39.87
CA GLU A 118 -15.05 4.98 -40.68
C GLU A 118 -15.99 5.88 -39.86
N GLN A 119 -16.14 5.62 -38.56
CA GLN A 119 -17.05 6.32 -37.66
C GLN A 119 -16.40 6.57 -36.29
N PRO A 120 -15.29 7.32 -36.21
CA PRO A 120 -14.51 7.47 -34.98
C PRO A 120 -15.30 8.13 -33.84
N LYS A 121 -16.40 8.82 -34.14
CA LYS A 121 -17.32 9.45 -33.16
C LYS A 121 -18.47 8.55 -32.70
N HIS A 122 -18.42 7.26 -33.03
CA HIS A 122 -19.46 6.33 -32.64
C HIS A 122 -19.45 6.16 -31.10
N PRO A 123 -20.59 6.17 -30.39
CA PRO A 123 -20.63 6.13 -28.92
C PRO A 123 -19.78 5.02 -28.27
N ILE A 124 -19.79 3.80 -28.82
CA ILE A 124 -18.93 2.68 -28.36
C ILE A 124 -17.42 3.01 -28.34
N LEU A 125 -16.96 3.95 -29.17
CA LEU A 125 -15.55 4.40 -29.19
C LEU A 125 -15.30 5.62 -28.29
N SER A 126 -16.30 6.11 -27.57
CA SER A 126 -16.09 7.14 -26.56
C SER A 126 -15.28 6.54 -25.41
N ILE A 127 -14.24 7.25 -24.97
CA ILE A 127 -13.37 6.83 -23.88
C ILE A 127 -14.17 6.59 -22.58
N TYR A 128 -15.19 7.41 -22.33
CA TYR A 128 -16.03 7.32 -21.11
C TYR A 128 -17.14 6.27 -21.20
N SER A 129 -17.30 5.60 -22.35
CA SER A 129 -18.17 4.42 -22.46
C SER A 129 -17.54 3.15 -21.92
N TRP A 130 -16.35 3.23 -21.34
CA TRP A 130 -15.59 2.08 -20.85
C TRP A 130 -15.20 2.29 -19.40
N TYR A 131 -15.36 1.25 -18.58
CA TYR A 131 -15.03 1.24 -17.16
C TYR A 131 -13.79 0.38 -16.94
N THR A 132 -12.71 0.98 -16.44
CA THR A 132 -11.47 0.25 -16.15
C THR A 132 -11.71 -0.76 -15.04
N LEU A 133 -11.35 -2.02 -15.27
CA LEU A 133 -11.44 -3.13 -14.30
C LEU A 133 -10.11 -3.37 -13.60
N GLN A 134 -9.02 -3.41 -14.36
CA GLN A 134 -7.69 -3.73 -13.86
C GLN A 134 -6.62 -3.01 -14.66
N VAL A 135 -5.57 -2.57 -13.98
CA VAL A 135 -4.33 -2.06 -14.57
C VAL A 135 -3.18 -2.91 -14.05
N LYS A 136 -2.30 -3.38 -14.93
CA LYS A 136 -1.15 -4.21 -14.53
C LYS A 136 0.07 -4.03 -15.43
N GLN A 137 1.24 -4.30 -14.87
CA GLN A 137 2.52 -4.34 -15.59
C GLN A 137 3.31 -5.56 -15.13
N GLU A 138 3.75 -6.39 -16.08
CA GLU A 138 4.67 -7.49 -15.79
C GLU A 138 6.09 -6.93 -15.66
N GLN A 139 6.66 -6.95 -14.46
CA GLN A 139 8.03 -6.52 -14.19
C GLN A 139 8.92 -7.73 -13.87
N GLU A 140 10.24 -7.55 -13.89
CA GLU A 140 11.20 -8.61 -13.51
C GLU A 140 10.98 -9.13 -12.09
N THR A 141 10.46 -8.28 -11.19
CA THR A 141 10.18 -8.59 -9.79
C THR A 141 8.80 -9.22 -9.55
N GLY A 142 7.94 -9.30 -10.57
CA GLY A 142 6.57 -9.80 -10.48
C GLY A 142 5.54 -8.94 -11.23
N GLU A 143 4.27 -9.31 -11.13
CA GLU A 143 3.16 -8.49 -11.62
C GLU A 143 2.88 -7.38 -10.58
N THR A 144 2.83 -6.13 -11.05
CA THR A 144 2.40 -4.97 -10.26
C THR A 144 1.12 -4.40 -10.86
N GLY A 145 0.25 -3.80 -10.05
CA GLY A 145 -1.00 -3.25 -10.56
C GLY A 145 -2.05 -3.02 -9.50
N TYR A 146 -3.25 -2.74 -9.96
CA TYR A 146 -4.41 -2.54 -9.10
C TYR A 146 -5.70 -2.92 -9.84
N ARG A 147 -6.75 -3.19 -9.07
CA ARG A 147 -8.12 -3.39 -9.56
C ARG A 147 -8.99 -2.21 -9.17
N THR A 148 -10.10 -2.05 -9.85
CA THR A 148 -11.12 -1.07 -9.48
C THR A 148 -12.35 -1.77 -8.90
N LEU A 149 -13.27 -1.00 -8.30
CA LEU A 149 -14.58 -1.50 -7.91
C LEU A 149 -15.29 -2.25 -9.05
N TRP A 150 -15.15 -1.78 -10.29
CA TRP A 150 -15.81 -2.37 -11.46
C TRP A 150 -15.39 -3.83 -11.73
N ALA A 151 -14.23 -4.26 -11.23
CA ALA A 151 -13.81 -5.66 -11.29
C ALA A 151 -14.71 -6.59 -10.47
N TYR A 152 -15.35 -6.06 -9.42
CA TYR A 152 -16.24 -6.77 -8.50
C TYR A 152 -17.70 -6.49 -8.84
N LEU A 153 -18.08 -5.21 -8.82
CA LEU A 153 -19.41 -4.75 -9.17
C LEU A 153 -19.45 -4.45 -10.66
N LYS A 154 -19.71 -5.50 -11.45
CA LYS A 154 -19.79 -5.34 -12.90
C LYS A 154 -20.93 -4.39 -13.26
N PRO A 155 -20.72 -3.39 -14.14
CA PRO A 155 -21.78 -2.52 -14.61
C PRO A 155 -23.02 -3.26 -15.14
N SER A 156 -22.82 -4.45 -15.73
CA SER A 156 -23.90 -5.32 -16.21
C SER A 156 -24.82 -5.89 -15.13
N PHE A 157 -24.50 -5.73 -13.84
CA PHE A 157 -25.38 -6.11 -12.73
C PHE A 157 -26.54 -5.13 -12.56
N ILE A 158 -26.40 -3.90 -13.06
CA ILE A 158 -27.48 -2.91 -13.09
C ILE A 158 -28.28 -3.12 -14.37
N THR A 159 -29.57 -3.35 -14.21
CA THR A 159 -30.49 -3.63 -15.31
C THR A 159 -31.69 -2.69 -15.25
N GLN A 160 -32.55 -2.76 -16.26
CA GLN A 160 -33.85 -2.06 -16.24
C GLN A 160 -34.70 -2.41 -15.00
N ASP A 161 -34.49 -3.59 -14.41
CA ASP A 161 -35.24 -4.11 -13.27
C ASP A 161 -34.56 -3.79 -11.92
N GLY A 162 -33.51 -2.95 -11.95
CA GLY A 162 -32.69 -2.60 -10.78
C GLY A 162 -31.42 -3.45 -10.67
N ILE A 163 -30.89 -3.53 -9.44
CA ILE A 163 -29.71 -4.32 -9.10
C ILE A 163 -30.09 -5.54 -8.25
N ASP A 164 -29.36 -6.63 -8.46
CA ASP A 164 -29.49 -7.83 -7.65
C ASP A 164 -28.75 -7.65 -6.31
N ASN A 165 -29.48 -7.47 -5.22
CA ASN A 165 -28.92 -7.23 -3.88
C ASN A 165 -27.92 -8.29 -3.42
N GLU A 166 -28.10 -9.56 -3.80
CA GLU A 166 -27.15 -10.62 -3.42
C GLU A 166 -25.80 -10.41 -4.12
N LYS A 167 -25.83 -10.10 -5.42
CA LYS A 167 -24.61 -9.80 -6.20
C LYS A 167 -23.96 -8.49 -5.78
N LEU A 168 -24.76 -7.49 -5.42
CA LEU A 168 -24.27 -6.21 -4.90
C LEU A 168 -23.48 -6.43 -3.61
N ASN A 169 -24.08 -7.10 -2.63
CA ASN A 169 -23.44 -7.37 -1.35
C ASN A 169 -22.21 -8.27 -1.49
N GLU A 170 -22.26 -9.28 -2.36
CA GLU A 170 -21.09 -10.12 -2.67
C GLU A 170 -19.95 -9.29 -3.30
N ALA A 171 -20.26 -8.41 -4.25
CA ALA A 171 -19.26 -7.54 -4.87
C ALA A 171 -18.64 -6.57 -3.87
N MET A 172 -19.45 -5.95 -3.00
CA MET A 172 -18.97 -5.04 -1.96
C MET A 172 -18.06 -5.75 -0.96
N ASN A 173 -18.47 -6.92 -0.47
CA ASN A 173 -17.65 -7.70 0.47
C ASN A 173 -16.32 -8.15 -0.13
N ASN A 174 -16.32 -8.59 -1.39
CA ASN A 174 -15.09 -8.99 -2.07
C ASN A 174 -14.15 -7.80 -2.30
N PHE A 175 -14.70 -6.64 -2.68
CA PHE A 175 -13.93 -5.40 -2.80
C PHE A 175 -13.37 -4.98 -1.44
N ALA A 176 -14.19 -4.96 -0.38
CA ALA A 176 -13.77 -4.63 0.99
C ALA A 176 -12.57 -5.46 1.43
N LYS A 177 -12.67 -6.78 1.22
CA LYS A 177 -11.65 -7.72 1.63
C LYS A 177 -10.33 -7.47 0.91
N GLU A 178 -10.33 -7.37 -0.42
CA GLU A 178 -9.10 -7.07 -1.16
C GLU A 178 -8.56 -5.68 -0.83
N TRP A 179 -9.44 -4.71 -0.62
CA TRP A 179 -9.06 -3.35 -0.27
C TRP A 179 -8.36 -3.28 1.10
N VAL A 180 -8.85 -4.00 2.12
CA VAL A 180 -8.18 -4.08 3.43
C VAL A 180 -6.88 -4.87 3.34
N ASP A 181 -6.87 -6.01 2.64
CA ASP A 181 -5.68 -6.84 2.45
C ASP A 181 -4.54 -6.04 1.79
N THR A 182 -4.87 -5.09 0.89
CA THR A 182 -3.88 -4.37 0.09
C THR A 182 -3.52 -2.98 0.63
N ASN A 183 -4.46 -2.26 1.25
CA ASN A 183 -4.21 -0.92 1.78
C ASN A 183 -3.88 -0.90 3.30
N GLY A 184 -4.11 -2.00 4.03
CA GLY A 184 -3.85 -2.11 5.46
C GLY A 184 -4.53 -1.01 6.31
N SER A 185 -4.14 -0.90 7.59
CA SER A 185 -4.63 0.11 8.53
C SER A 185 -4.16 1.55 8.22
N GLU A 186 -3.52 1.79 7.07
CA GLU A 186 -2.96 3.10 6.69
C GLU A 186 -3.99 4.02 6.04
N ALA A 187 -5.07 3.48 5.47
CA ALA A 187 -6.14 4.29 4.92
C ALA A 187 -7.01 4.85 6.05
N SER A 188 -7.03 6.18 6.20
CA SER A 188 -7.87 6.83 7.20
C SER A 188 -9.35 6.71 6.83
N GLN A 189 -10.23 6.70 7.83
CA GLN A 189 -11.69 6.77 7.67
C GLN A 189 -12.14 7.89 6.71
N SER A 190 -11.38 8.99 6.62
CA SER A 190 -11.63 10.07 5.66
C SER A 190 -11.44 9.64 4.21
N VAL A 191 -10.42 8.84 3.91
CA VAL A 191 -10.13 8.34 2.56
C VAL A 191 -11.19 7.32 2.14
N ILE A 192 -11.64 6.48 3.06
CA ILE A 192 -12.75 5.53 2.84
C ILE A 192 -14.03 6.31 2.51
N SER A 193 -14.34 7.36 3.27
CA SER A 193 -15.53 8.18 3.08
C SER A 193 -15.52 8.91 1.73
N GLU A 194 -14.39 9.53 1.37
CA GLU A 194 -14.22 10.20 0.06
C GLU A 194 -14.34 9.20 -1.09
N ALA A 195 -13.76 8.01 -0.95
CA ALA A 195 -13.87 6.96 -1.95
C ALA A 195 -15.32 6.54 -2.17
N ILE A 196 -16.06 6.36 -1.09
CA ILE A 196 -17.47 5.97 -1.11
C ILE A 196 -18.36 7.04 -1.73
N GLU A 197 -18.12 8.32 -1.41
CA GLU A 197 -18.86 9.43 -2.01
C GLU A 197 -18.69 9.45 -3.54
N GLU A 198 -17.46 9.29 -4.04
CA GLU A 198 -17.21 9.29 -5.48
C GLU A 198 -17.74 8.02 -6.17
N MET A 199 -17.69 6.86 -5.49
CA MET A 199 -18.36 5.65 -5.97
C MET A 199 -19.86 5.90 -6.13
N THR A 200 -20.52 6.41 -5.08
CA THR A 200 -21.96 6.69 -5.06
C THR A 200 -22.36 7.61 -6.21
N LYS A 201 -21.63 8.70 -6.41
CA LYS A 201 -21.85 9.64 -7.51
C LYS A 201 -21.71 8.98 -8.89
N THR A 202 -20.69 8.13 -9.06
CA THR A 202 -20.49 7.43 -10.34
C THR A 202 -21.63 6.43 -10.62
N PHE A 203 -22.19 5.81 -9.58
CA PHE A 203 -23.39 4.97 -9.73
C PHE A 203 -24.62 5.78 -10.07
N GLU A 204 -24.84 6.94 -9.43
CA GLU A 204 -25.95 7.83 -9.78
C GLU A 204 -25.88 8.26 -11.26
N GLU A 205 -24.69 8.57 -11.77
CA GLU A 205 -24.49 8.89 -13.19
C GLU A 205 -24.84 7.71 -14.11
N LEU A 206 -24.43 6.49 -13.74
CA LEU A 206 -24.73 5.26 -14.48
C LEU A 206 -26.24 4.93 -14.46
N THR A 207 -26.90 4.96 -13.29
CA THR A 207 -28.33 4.63 -13.18
C THR A 207 -29.18 5.63 -13.94
N ASN A 208 -28.87 6.93 -13.84
CA ASN A 208 -29.57 7.98 -14.58
C ASN A 208 -29.41 7.85 -16.11
N SER A 209 -28.37 7.16 -16.58
CA SER A 209 -28.12 6.93 -18.00
C SER A 209 -28.91 5.74 -18.58
N ILE A 210 -29.47 4.87 -17.73
CA ILE A 210 -30.28 3.73 -18.16
C ILE A 210 -31.71 4.21 -18.47
N SER A 211 -31.91 4.66 -19.71
CA SER A 211 -33.19 5.23 -20.18
C SER A 211 -34.43 4.34 -20.02
N GLU A 212 -34.27 3.04 -19.80
CA GLU A 212 -35.37 2.07 -19.68
C GLU A 212 -35.88 1.90 -18.22
N MET A 213 -35.16 2.44 -17.23
CA MET A 213 -35.59 2.41 -15.83
C MET A 213 -36.64 3.49 -15.54
N THR A 214 -37.60 3.18 -14.66
CA THR A 214 -38.54 4.18 -14.13
C THR A 214 -37.87 4.99 -13.03
N GLU A 215 -38.37 6.21 -12.77
CA GLU A 215 -37.88 7.03 -11.63
C GLU A 215 -37.96 6.29 -10.29
N GLU A 216 -38.97 5.43 -10.12
CA GLU A 216 -39.14 4.59 -8.92
C GLU A 216 -38.02 3.57 -8.79
N VAL A 217 -37.71 2.82 -9.86
CA VAL A 217 -36.64 1.82 -9.86
C VAL A 217 -35.26 2.47 -9.72
N VAL A 218 -35.05 3.65 -10.32
CA VAL A 218 -33.81 4.43 -10.14
C VAL A 218 -33.64 4.81 -8.67
N SER A 219 -34.69 5.31 -8.02
CA SER A 219 -34.64 5.69 -6.60
C SER A 219 -34.36 4.48 -5.70
N GLU A 220 -35.04 3.35 -5.93
CA GLU A 220 -34.81 2.11 -5.17
C GLU A 220 -33.37 1.61 -5.34
N THR A 221 -32.86 1.60 -6.58
CA THR A 221 -31.49 1.16 -6.87
C THR A 221 -30.44 2.07 -6.20
N ILE A 222 -30.66 3.38 -6.19
CA ILE A 222 -29.77 4.34 -5.50
C ILE A 222 -29.79 4.12 -3.99
N GLU A 223 -30.96 3.83 -3.41
CA GLU A 223 -31.11 3.55 -1.98
C GLU A 223 -30.39 2.26 -1.58
N GLU A 224 -30.58 1.17 -2.35
CA GLU A 224 -29.90 -0.12 -2.14
C GLU A 224 -28.38 0.03 -2.21
N MET A 225 -27.88 0.77 -3.20
CA MET A 225 -26.45 1.07 -3.35
C MET A 225 -25.91 1.89 -2.18
N SER A 226 -26.64 2.93 -1.77
CA SER A 226 -26.23 3.80 -0.65
C SER A 226 -26.14 3.01 0.66
N GLN A 227 -27.09 2.10 0.89
CA GLN A 227 -27.04 1.21 2.04
C GLN A 227 -25.85 0.25 1.96
N ALA A 228 -25.62 -0.38 0.80
CA ALA A 228 -24.49 -1.29 0.61
C ALA A 228 -23.14 -0.58 0.82
N PHE A 229 -23.01 0.68 0.41
CA PHE A 229 -21.82 1.49 0.68
C PHE A 229 -21.66 1.90 2.15
N ALA A 230 -22.76 2.19 2.85
CA ALA A 230 -22.71 2.42 4.29
C ALA A 230 -22.24 1.15 5.03
N GLU A 231 -22.81 -0.01 4.69
CA GLU A 231 -22.40 -1.31 5.23
C GLU A 231 -20.95 -1.66 4.85
N LEU A 232 -20.48 -1.25 3.66
CA LEU A 232 -19.09 -1.38 3.25
C LEU A 232 -18.15 -0.58 4.17
N THR A 233 -18.54 0.64 4.57
CA THR A 233 -17.75 1.47 5.50
C THR A 233 -17.56 0.75 6.83
N ASP A 234 -18.66 0.23 7.38
CA ASP A 234 -18.66 -0.51 8.64
C ASP A 234 -17.85 -1.81 8.49
N SER A 235 -18.01 -2.54 7.38
CA SER A 235 -17.27 -3.78 7.10
C SER A 235 -15.77 -3.53 6.94
N ILE A 236 -15.35 -2.46 6.24
CA ILE A 236 -13.94 -2.08 6.15
C ILE A 236 -13.41 -1.71 7.53
N SER A 237 -14.20 -1.02 8.36
CA SER A 237 -13.81 -0.68 9.74
C SER A 237 -13.64 -1.94 10.59
N ASP A 238 -14.59 -2.87 10.54
CA ASP A 238 -14.58 -4.13 11.30
C ASP A 238 -13.42 -5.04 10.86
N ILE A 239 -13.18 -5.16 9.54
CA ILE A 239 -12.05 -5.94 9.00
C ILE A 239 -10.73 -5.24 9.34
N ALA A 240 -10.64 -3.90 9.26
CA ALA A 240 -9.46 -3.17 9.71
C ALA A 240 -9.21 -3.39 11.21
N GLU A 241 -10.24 -3.41 12.05
CA GLU A 241 -10.13 -3.75 13.47
C GLU A 241 -9.68 -5.21 13.69
N GLU A 242 -10.20 -6.18 12.93
CA GLU A 242 -9.74 -7.57 12.98
C GLU A 242 -8.30 -7.76 12.44
N VAL A 243 -7.89 -7.04 11.40
CA VAL A 243 -6.51 -7.09 10.85
C VAL A 243 -5.51 -6.38 11.77
N THR A 244 -5.94 -5.35 12.50
CA THR A 244 -5.16 -4.74 13.60
C THR A 244 -5.04 -5.62 14.85
N SER A 245 -5.63 -6.82 14.86
CA SER A 245 -5.41 -7.80 15.94
C SER A 245 -4.01 -8.42 15.96
N ALA A 246 -3.17 -8.17 14.95
CA ALA A 246 -1.73 -8.21 15.10
C ALA A 246 -1.26 -6.84 15.61
N GLU A 247 -1.01 -6.71 16.93
CA GLU A 247 -0.41 -5.50 17.50
C GLU A 247 0.77 -5.03 16.63
N SER A 248 0.76 -3.77 16.21
CA SER A 248 1.91 -3.22 15.48
C SER A 248 3.18 -3.36 16.33
N LEU A 249 4.33 -3.54 15.69
CA LEU A 249 5.59 -3.71 16.43
C LEU A 249 5.85 -2.48 17.33
N PHE A 250 5.45 -1.29 16.88
CA PHE A 250 5.53 -0.08 17.68
C PHE A 250 4.65 -0.12 18.94
N GLU A 251 3.43 -0.63 18.86
CA GLU A 251 2.55 -0.83 20.02
C GLU A 251 3.08 -1.89 20.96
N THR A 252 3.60 -3.02 20.45
CA THR A 252 4.26 -4.03 21.28
C THR A 252 5.44 -3.44 22.06
N ILE A 253 6.24 -2.57 21.44
CA ILE A 253 7.33 -1.86 22.14
C ILE A 253 6.81 -0.87 23.18
N ILE A 254 5.72 -0.14 22.89
CA ILE A 254 5.07 0.74 23.88
C ILE A 254 4.59 -0.07 25.08
N ASN A 255 3.91 -1.19 24.84
CA ASN A 255 3.39 -2.08 25.88
C ASN A 255 4.53 -2.68 26.69
N PHE A 256 5.61 -3.12 26.04
CA PHE A 256 6.83 -3.57 26.72
C PHE A 256 7.34 -2.52 27.72
N PHE A 257 7.53 -1.26 27.30
CA PHE A 257 8.04 -0.23 28.21
C PHE A 257 7.05 0.15 29.32
N LYS A 258 5.75 0.09 29.06
CA LYS A 258 4.71 0.24 30.11
C LYS A 258 4.81 -0.89 31.14
N GLU A 259 4.92 -2.14 30.71
CA GLU A 259 5.04 -3.31 31.59
C GLU A 259 6.32 -3.30 32.42
N GLN A 260 7.42 -2.79 31.86
CA GLN A 260 8.68 -2.62 32.59
C GLN A 260 8.69 -1.39 33.53
N ASP A 261 7.60 -0.60 33.58
CA ASP A 261 7.48 0.65 34.35
C ASP A 261 8.53 1.72 33.96
N TRP A 262 8.87 1.79 32.67
CA TRP A 262 9.75 2.84 32.14
C TRP A 262 8.94 4.07 31.76
N GLN A 263 9.45 5.24 32.14
CA GLN A 263 8.93 6.51 31.67
C GLN A 263 9.51 6.82 30.28
N PHE A 264 8.64 7.17 29.33
CA PHE A 264 9.04 7.47 27.95
C PHE A 264 8.21 8.63 27.35
N GLN A 265 8.77 9.25 26.32
CA GLN A 265 8.14 10.30 25.52
C GLN A 265 8.20 9.92 24.04
N PRO A 266 7.06 9.77 23.35
CA PRO A 266 7.04 9.59 21.90
C PRO A 266 7.62 10.82 21.18
N ILE A 267 8.38 10.60 20.10
CA ILE A 267 8.86 11.67 19.23
C ILE A 267 7.84 11.87 18.12
N GLN A 268 7.27 13.07 18.01
CA GLN A 268 6.25 13.39 17.02
C GLN A 268 6.73 13.12 15.59
N GLY A 269 5.90 12.45 14.79
CA GLY A 269 6.20 12.10 13.40
C GLY A 269 7.25 11.00 13.24
N GLN A 270 7.61 10.29 14.31
CA GLN A 270 8.58 9.20 14.27
C GLN A 270 8.08 8.01 15.11
N GLN A 271 8.34 6.79 14.65
CA GLN A 271 8.19 5.58 15.47
C GLN A 271 9.37 5.44 16.43
N THR A 272 9.57 6.43 17.31
CA THR A 272 10.67 6.46 18.26
C THR A 272 10.18 6.95 19.62
N LEU A 273 10.56 6.21 20.66
CA LEU A 273 10.38 6.61 22.06
C LEU A 273 11.72 7.13 22.60
N ARG A 274 11.69 8.29 23.25
CA ARG A 274 12.80 8.80 24.06
C ARG A 274 12.57 8.37 25.50
N LEU A 275 13.59 7.79 26.12
CA LEU A 275 13.57 7.31 27.49
C LEU A 275 14.80 7.84 28.23
N ALA A 276 14.81 7.71 29.56
CA ALA A 276 16.00 7.99 30.35
C ALA A 276 16.30 6.78 31.23
N PHE A 277 17.58 6.40 31.30
CA PHE A 277 18.05 5.33 32.17
C PHE A 277 19.00 5.87 33.23
N GLN A 278 18.84 5.37 34.45
CA GLN A 278 19.72 5.67 35.59
C GLN A 278 20.52 4.41 35.92
N GLY A 279 21.79 4.39 35.52
CA GLY A 279 22.75 3.36 35.92
C GLY A 279 23.47 3.71 37.22
N LYS A 280 24.41 2.86 37.63
CA LYS A 280 25.29 3.10 38.79
C LYS A 280 26.31 4.20 38.53
N ASN A 281 26.77 4.34 37.29
CA ASN A 281 27.87 5.22 36.90
C ASN A 281 27.40 6.48 36.16
N GLY A 282 26.10 6.63 35.90
CA GLY A 282 25.57 7.82 35.24
C GLY A 282 24.08 7.73 34.91
N LYS A 283 23.57 8.83 34.36
CA LYS A 283 22.24 8.94 33.78
C LYS A 283 22.37 9.35 32.32
N TRP A 284 21.58 8.74 31.44
CA TRP A 284 21.59 9.08 30.03
C TRP A 284 20.25 8.87 29.34
N ASP A 285 20.12 9.48 28.17
CA ASP A 285 18.97 9.31 27.30
C ASP A 285 19.13 8.06 26.44
N CYS A 286 18.00 7.38 26.25
CA CYS A 286 17.86 6.23 25.37
C CYS A 286 16.82 6.51 24.29
N TYR A 287 16.95 5.83 23.15
CA TYR A 287 16.02 5.93 22.04
C TYR A 287 15.63 4.53 21.57
N ALA A 288 14.36 4.19 21.71
CA ALA A 288 13.77 2.97 21.19
C ALA A 288 13.11 3.29 19.85
N ARG A 289 13.69 2.84 18.74
CA ARG A 289 13.23 3.13 17.38
C ARG A 289 12.73 1.86 16.72
N VAL A 290 11.52 1.94 16.19
CA VAL A 290 10.93 0.92 15.33
C VAL A 290 11.06 1.35 13.88
N ARG A 291 11.33 0.38 13.02
CA ARG A 291 11.37 0.52 11.57
C ARG A 291 10.33 -0.47 11.01
N GLU A 292 9.06 -0.09 11.04
CA GLU A 292 7.93 -1.00 10.74
C GLU A 292 8.08 -1.73 9.41
N HIS A 293 8.32 -1.00 8.32
CA HIS A 293 8.45 -1.58 6.98
C HIS A 293 9.64 -2.55 6.86
N GLN A 294 10.69 -2.36 7.67
CA GLN A 294 11.84 -3.26 7.69
C GLN A 294 11.76 -4.32 8.79
N GLN A 295 10.69 -4.34 9.58
CA GLN A 295 10.51 -5.22 10.74
C GLN A 295 11.74 -5.22 11.65
N GLN A 296 12.24 -4.04 11.99
CA GLN A 296 13.45 -3.88 12.79
C GLN A 296 13.22 -3.05 14.03
N PHE A 297 13.78 -3.52 15.14
CA PHE A 297 13.87 -2.76 16.37
C PHE A 297 15.31 -2.37 16.66
N VAL A 298 15.53 -1.09 16.99
CA VAL A 298 16.84 -0.56 17.33
C VAL A 298 16.73 0.23 18.63
N PHE A 299 17.57 -0.10 19.61
CA PHE A 299 17.66 0.61 20.86
C PHE A 299 19.05 1.25 21.01
N TYR A 300 19.06 2.55 21.29
CA TYR A 300 20.27 3.34 21.50
C TYR A 300 20.36 3.84 22.93
N SER A 301 21.55 3.78 23.51
CA SER A 301 21.93 4.57 24.69
C SER A 301 22.96 5.62 24.28
N ILE A 302 22.68 6.90 24.56
CA ILE A 302 23.60 8.00 24.23
C ILE A 302 24.49 8.27 25.44
N CYS A 303 25.81 8.10 25.34
CA CYS A 303 26.67 8.36 26.49
C CYS A 303 26.57 9.84 26.92
N PRO A 304 26.57 10.14 28.23
CA PRO A 304 26.38 11.50 28.75
C PRO A 304 27.63 12.39 28.58
N VAL A 305 28.64 11.92 27.86
CA VAL A 305 29.88 12.64 27.59
C VAL A 305 30.11 12.74 26.08
N LYS A 306 30.53 13.92 25.62
CA LYS A 306 30.87 14.18 24.23
C LYS A 306 32.38 14.32 24.09
N VAL A 307 32.97 13.64 23.11
CA VAL A 307 34.43 13.63 22.94
C VAL A 307 34.91 14.82 22.10
N THR A 308 35.93 15.51 22.61
CA THR A 308 36.58 16.59 21.87
C THR A 308 37.32 16.06 20.65
N LYS A 309 37.45 16.88 19.60
CA LYS A 309 38.10 16.49 18.34
C LYS A 309 39.51 15.89 18.53
N ALA A 310 40.28 16.42 19.48
CA ALA A 310 41.64 15.94 19.77
C ALA A 310 41.67 14.52 20.36
N LYS A 311 40.60 14.09 21.05
CA LYS A 311 40.52 12.80 21.75
C LYS A 311 39.77 11.72 20.96
N ARG A 312 39.10 12.07 19.85
CA ARG A 312 38.32 11.13 19.01
C ARG A 312 39.11 9.91 18.55
N ARG A 313 40.40 10.07 18.18
CA ARG A 313 41.24 8.93 17.78
C ARG A 313 41.53 7.98 18.95
N THR A 314 41.90 8.53 20.10
CA THR A 314 42.16 7.75 21.32
C THR A 314 40.92 6.99 21.77
N LEU A 315 39.76 7.65 21.75
CA LEU A 315 38.50 7.00 22.09
C LEU A 315 38.06 5.98 21.02
N GLY A 316 38.36 6.24 19.74
CA GLY A 316 38.12 5.28 18.66
C GLY A 316 38.88 3.97 18.87
N GLU A 317 40.10 4.01 19.39
CA GLU A 317 40.83 2.81 19.80
C GLU A 317 40.13 2.09 20.97
N PHE A 318 39.70 2.83 21.99
CA PHE A 318 38.95 2.25 23.12
C PHE A 318 37.68 1.53 22.65
N ILE A 319 36.90 2.16 21.76
CA ILE A 319 35.68 1.58 21.19
C ILE A 319 35.98 0.33 20.37
N ALA A 320 37.01 0.36 19.53
CA ALA A 320 37.42 -0.81 18.74
C ALA A 320 37.82 -1.99 19.64
N ARG A 321 38.53 -1.71 20.75
CA ARG A 321 38.88 -2.73 21.75
C ARG A 321 37.65 -3.25 22.49
N ALA A 322 36.76 -2.36 22.94
CA ALA A 322 35.52 -2.74 23.64
C ALA A 322 34.62 -3.62 22.77
N ASN A 323 34.51 -3.31 21.48
CA ASN A 323 33.67 -4.07 20.55
C ASN A 323 34.29 -5.41 20.15
N TYR A 324 35.60 -5.61 20.31
CA TYR A 324 36.26 -6.84 19.90
C TYR A 324 35.84 -8.01 20.81
N GLY A 325 35.08 -8.95 20.27
CA GLY A 325 34.52 -10.08 21.01
C GLY A 325 33.17 -9.82 21.68
N MET A 326 32.58 -8.63 21.48
CA MET A 326 31.24 -8.29 21.94
C MET A 326 30.18 -9.00 21.09
N ILE A 327 29.27 -9.72 21.74
CA ILE A 327 28.27 -10.56 21.06
C ILE A 327 26.98 -9.81 20.74
N ILE A 328 26.47 -9.01 21.69
CA ILE A 328 25.20 -8.29 21.55
C ILE A 328 25.44 -6.79 21.63
N GLY A 329 25.26 -6.13 20.50
CA GLY A 329 25.39 -4.68 20.36
C GLY A 329 26.81 -4.22 20.06
N ASN A 330 26.97 -2.90 19.94
CA ASN A 330 28.26 -2.26 19.68
C ASN A 330 28.27 -0.79 20.11
N PHE A 331 29.44 -0.29 20.51
CA PHE A 331 29.69 1.15 20.63
C PHE A 331 29.93 1.79 19.25
N GLU A 332 29.44 3.02 19.08
CA GLU A 332 29.62 3.86 17.91
C GLU A 332 30.16 5.23 18.36
N LEU A 333 31.04 5.81 17.53
CA LEU A 333 31.58 7.15 17.72
C LEU A 333 31.40 7.97 16.45
N SER A 334 30.72 9.10 16.58
CA SER A 334 30.67 10.12 15.54
C SER A 334 31.98 10.91 15.51
N PHE A 335 32.68 10.87 14.38
CA PHE A 335 33.89 11.67 14.18
C PHE A 335 33.59 13.14 13.85
N ASP A 336 32.34 13.48 13.54
CA ASP A 336 31.94 14.85 13.21
C ASP A 336 31.73 15.67 14.47
N ASP A 337 30.88 15.17 15.38
CA ASP A 337 30.48 15.88 16.58
C ASP A 337 31.00 15.26 17.88
N GLY A 338 31.45 14.00 17.87
CA GLY A 338 31.98 13.33 19.06
C GLY A 338 30.91 12.71 19.96
N GLU A 339 29.69 12.52 19.47
CA GLU A 339 28.70 11.68 20.15
C GLU A 339 29.18 10.23 20.24
N ILE A 340 28.93 9.62 21.39
CA ILE A 340 29.19 8.20 21.64
C ILE A 340 27.85 7.56 21.96
N ARG A 341 27.55 6.43 21.34
CA ARG A 341 26.32 5.69 21.61
C ARG A 341 26.57 4.20 21.61
N TYR A 342 25.71 3.46 22.29
CA TYR A 342 25.67 2.00 22.23
C TYR A 342 24.39 1.56 21.55
N LYS A 343 24.50 0.68 20.56
CA LYS A 343 23.38 0.19 19.77
C LYS A 343 23.16 -1.29 20.03
N THR A 344 21.91 -1.67 20.22
CA THR A 344 21.42 -3.05 20.09
C THR A 344 20.30 -3.04 19.06
N SER A 345 20.24 -4.04 18.20
CA SER A 345 19.21 -4.14 17.17
C SER A 345 18.86 -5.58 16.87
N ILE A 346 17.63 -5.81 16.42
CA ILE A 346 17.14 -7.12 15.98
C ILE A 346 16.25 -6.96 14.74
N ASP A 347 16.32 -7.96 13.87
CA ASP A 347 15.43 -8.14 12.73
C ASP A 347 14.35 -9.14 13.14
N ILE A 348 13.09 -8.78 12.91
CA ILE A 348 11.89 -9.40 13.45
C ILE A 348 11.16 -10.06 12.29
N GLN A 349 11.79 -11.07 11.68
CA GLN A 349 11.19 -11.80 10.56
C GLN A 349 10.05 -12.69 11.06
N ASP A 350 8.83 -12.52 10.51
CA ASP A 350 7.60 -13.35 10.56
C ASP A 350 7.31 -14.13 11.85
N SER A 351 7.94 -13.76 12.96
CA SER A 351 7.94 -14.48 14.22
C SER A 351 7.66 -13.48 15.33
N LEU A 352 6.74 -13.86 16.20
CA LEU A 352 6.46 -13.14 17.42
C LEU A 352 7.73 -13.18 18.29
N LEU A 353 8.45 -12.07 18.37
CA LEU A 353 9.50 -11.92 19.37
C LEU A 353 8.87 -12.01 20.76
N SER A 354 9.45 -12.84 21.61
CA SER A 354 9.03 -12.86 23.00
C SER A 354 9.41 -11.55 23.69
N LEU A 355 8.57 -11.08 24.62
CA LEU A 355 8.87 -9.92 25.48
C LEU A 355 10.24 -10.06 26.17
N GLU A 356 10.66 -11.29 26.45
CA GLU A 356 11.96 -11.59 27.05
C GLU A 356 13.13 -11.25 26.12
N ALA A 357 12.98 -11.39 24.79
CA ALA A 357 14.00 -11.00 23.83
C ALA A 357 14.21 -9.47 23.80
N PHE A 358 13.12 -8.69 23.83
CA PHE A 358 13.20 -7.23 23.94
C PHE A 358 13.84 -6.81 25.25
N LYS A 359 13.44 -7.45 26.36
CA LYS A 359 14.05 -7.24 27.67
C LYS A 359 15.55 -7.48 27.63
N GLN A 360 15.99 -8.59 27.06
CA GLN A 360 17.41 -8.91 26.96
C GLN A 360 18.16 -7.88 26.14
N LEU A 361 17.62 -7.42 25.00
CA LEU A 361 18.26 -6.39 24.17
C LEU A 361 18.38 -5.05 24.92
N VAL A 362 17.29 -4.57 25.51
CA VAL A 362 17.23 -3.27 26.20
C VAL A 362 18.13 -3.27 27.43
N TYR A 363 18.04 -4.28 28.29
CA TYR A 363 18.87 -4.34 29.49
C TYR A 363 20.34 -4.61 29.19
N THR A 364 20.66 -5.44 28.19
CA THR A 364 22.06 -5.61 27.74
C THR A 364 22.64 -4.28 27.27
N ASN A 365 21.86 -3.47 26.56
CA ASN A 365 22.29 -2.16 26.08
C ASN A 365 22.68 -1.23 27.24
N VAL A 366 21.73 -0.94 28.14
CA VAL A 366 21.95 0.03 29.21
C VAL A 366 22.97 -0.44 30.24
N LEU A 367 22.99 -1.74 30.58
CA LEU A 367 23.97 -2.28 31.53
C LEU A 367 25.38 -2.30 30.94
N THR A 368 25.52 -2.49 29.62
CA THR A 368 26.82 -2.38 28.96
C THR A 368 27.32 -0.95 28.98
N VAL A 369 26.47 0.05 28.70
CA VAL A 369 26.86 1.45 28.85
C VAL A 369 27.27 1.75 30.28
N ASP A 370 26.48 1.35 31.29
CA ASP A 370 26.80 1.60 32.69
C ASP A 370 28.19 1.05 33.07
N LYS A 371 28.50 -0.16 32.60
CA LYS A 371 29.77 -0.83 32.86
C LYS A 371 30.97 -0.14 32.21
N TYR A 372 30.84 0.29 30.97
CA TYR A 372 31.96 0.88 30.21
C TYR A 372 32.10 2.39 30.43
N LEU A 373 31.06 3.07 30.94
CA LEU A 373 31.03 4.51 31.13
C LEU A 373 32.22 5.07 31.94
N PRO A 374 32.64 4.46 33.08
CA PRO A 374 33.84 4.93 33.79
C PRO A 374 35.11 4.91 32.93
N GLY A 375 35.32 3.84 32.16
CA GLY A 375 36.48 3.74 31.26
C GLY A 375 36.42 4.74 30.12
N ILE A 376 35.24 4.99 29.55
CA ILE A 376 35.02 6.05 28.55
C ILE A 376 35.44 7.40 29.15
N ILE A 377 34.98 7.71 30.37
CA ILE A 377 35.30 8.98 31.04
C ILE A 377 36.81 9.11 31.28
N SER A 378 37.47 8.07 31.81
CA SER A 378 38.92 8.11 32.09
C SER A 378 39.78 8.23 30.82
N VAL A 379 39.36 7.62 29.70
CA VAL A 379 40.07 7.78 28.41
C VAL A 379 39.85 9.19 27.85
N VAL A 380 38.64 9.73 27.96
CA VAL A 380 38.31 11.09 27.51
C VAL A 380 39.07 12.14 28.33
N SER A 381 39.14 11.99 29.65
CA SER A 381 39.92 12.87 30.54
C SER A 381 41.42 12.71 30.36
N GLY A 382 41.88 11.56 29.84
CA GLY A 382 43.29 11.23 29.65
C GLY A 382 43.96 10.66 30.89
N GLU A 383 43.19 10.20 31.87
CA GLU A 383 43.67 9.50 33.07
C GLU A 383 44.17 8.09 32.78
N MET A 384 43.63 7.44 31.74
CA MET A 384 44.03 6.08 31.32
C MET A 384 44.21 5.97 29.81
N SER A 385 45.08 5.06 29.38
CA SER A 385 45.11 4.62 27.99
C SER A 385 43.91 3.71 27.66
N PRO A 386 43.51 3.61 26.37
CA PRO A 386 42.46 2.70 25.94
C PRO A 386 42.65 1.25 26.40
N ALA A 387 43.89 0.74 26.36
CA ALA A 387 44.18 -0.64 26.73
C ALA A 387 44.04 -0.88 28.24
N GLU A 388 44.51 0.05 29.07
CA GLU A 388 44.39 -0.04 30.54
C GLU A 388 42.92 0.00 30.97
N ALA A 389 42.13 0.91 30.39
CA ALA A 389 40.71 1.04 30.71
C ALA A 389 39.92 -0.23 30.39
N ILE A 390 40.17 -0.86 29.23
CA ILE A 390 39.52 -2.13 28.86
C ILE A 390 39.95 -3.27 29.78
N ALA A 391 41.25 -3.41 30.05
CA ALA A 391 41.76 -4.43 30.94
C ALA A 391 41.15 -4.32 32.35
N GLN A 392 40.97 -3.11 32.87
CA GLN A 392 40.31 -2.87 34.14
C GLN A 392 38.85 -3.31 34.11
N ILE A 393 38.08 -2.90 33.09
CA ILE A 393 36.66 -3.27 32.93
C ILE A 393 36.47 -4.79 32.83
N GLU A 394 37.32 -5.47 32.07
CA GLU A 394 37.19 -6.91 31.83
C GLU A 394 37.75 -7.76 32.98
N SER A 395 38.74 -7.26 33.72
CA SER A 395 39.26 -7.95 34.90
C SER A 395 38.20 -8.08 36.01
N ALA A 396 37.25 -7.16 36.08
CA ALA A 396 36.12 -7.19 37.01
C ALA A 396 35.05 -8.24 36.65
N LEU A 397 35.24 -9.02 35.57
CA LEU A 397 34.35 -10.10 35.11
C LEU A 397 34.84 -11.51 35.50
N ARG A 398 36.08 -11.61 36.00
CA ARG A 398 36.62 -12.84 36.58
C ARG A 398 36.48 -12.78 38.09
#